data_AF-A0A285PZL7-F1
#
_entry.id   AF-A0A285PZL7-F1
#
_cell.length_a   1.000
_cell.length_b   1.000
_cell.length_c   1.000
_cell.angle_alpha   90.00
_cell.angle_beta   90.00
_cell.angle_gamma   90.00
#
_symmetry.space_group_name_H-M   'P 1'
#
loop_
_entity.id
_entity.type
_entity.pdbx_description
1 polymer ?
#
loop_
_entity_poly.entity_id
_entity_poly.type
_entity_poly.pdbx_seq_one_letter_code
_entity_poly.pdbx_strand_id
1 'polypeptide(L)'
;MKSIRRKKCSKYLSVFLVTCTMIAGLLLPAQSKAADSYDKDKKGSIEVTLSDIGTDRDNVPIRMYQVGTVVEGGDHLTFNTVDALSTTGVNLNDITTGESNQTAAKTLDDAISALDKTTAATLQTTTVNTDADGKADFKDLDQGIYLIKQPVSNPYGVFSPFLVAIPYMEDGQNWIYDVKVSPKAQKADTNGSIEVTKHILYEDPDTLERTPLIAPESTETKYYVGLFCDESGTIPYGKNYVKELSFKDSSTATAKFENLPDGTYYVFETEQKGTPLKINAPQKDKNQKQYRWVVGNGTNNTNDTKTDTDTSKEDATGSITDNKVQLQDHAQKQMDIANIYSEIPDEYLTSGELSIKKNVIENNQTTTVDDTFYATVYKQKESSDGSTGKEKIQVVQLKQNDTVRITVPIDANKSKTTFIVEETDANGNALNLDNFAYEISGEGKVEMSLQNTEGSITLTNIVKDDAAESSTEEEEDEPTTRKKKKETETVSGRESKKSKSTKTGDNNPIVMWIAIGAVAALVIIFLIVKRRKSE
;
A
#
# COMPACT_ATOMS: atom_id res chain seq x y z
N MET A 1 11.63 29.45 84.95
CA MET A 1 11.50 29.95 83.56
C MET A 1 11.44 28.74 82.62
N LYS A 2 10.25 28.44 82.09
CA LYS A 2 10.02 27.40 81.07
C LYS A 2 10.14 28.07 79.69
N SER A 3 10.99 27.54 78.82
CA SER A 3 11.02 27.92 77.40
C SER A 3 10.40 26.80 76.57
N ILE A 4 9.23 27.10 76.02
CA ILE A 4 8.41 26.22 75.18
C ILE A 4 8.95 26.30 73.75
N ARG A 5 9.44 25.16 73.22
CA ARG A 5 9.72 25.00 71.79
C ARG A 5 8.40 25.00 71.01
N ARG A 6 8.24 25.97 70.12
CA ARG A 6 7.11 26.09 69.19
C ARG A 6 7.14 24.92 68.19
N LYS A 7 6.14 24.03 68.26
CA LYS A 7 5.76 23.14 67.16
C LYS A 7 5.20 24.01 66.03
N LYS A 8 5.77 23.94 64.83
CA LYS A 8 5.10 24.39 63.61
C LYS A 8 4.16 23.27 63.16
N CYS A 9 2.86 23.46 63.38
CA CYS A 9 1.81 22.69 62.70
C CYS A 9 1.93 22.91 61.19
N SER A 10 2.27 21.85 60.43
CA SER A 10 1.97 21.81 59.01
C SER A 10 0.47 21.60 58.86
N LYS A 11 -0.16 22.47 58.07
CA LYS A 11 -1.60 22.67 58.00
C LYS A 11 -2.06 22.31 56.58
N TYR A 12 -3.04 21.41 56.51
CA TYR A 12 -3.98 21.17 55.42
C TYR A 12 -3.42 20.68 54.06
N LEU A 13 -3.62 19.38 53.82
CA LEU A 13 -3.65 18.78 52.48
C LEU A 13 -4.99 19.15 51.85
N SER A 14 -5.02 20.23 51.07
CA SER A 14 -6.11 20.55 50.17
C SER A 14 -5.57 20.38 48.76
N VAL A 15 -5.90 19.25 48.13
CA VAL A 15 -5.58 18.99 46.72
C VAL A 15 -6.52 19.88 45.91
N PHE A 16 -5.99 20.93 45.27
CA PHE A 16 -6.75 21.76 44.34
C PHE A 16 -6.07 21.77 42.97
N LEU A 17 -6.69 21.02 42.06
CA LEU A 17 -6.91 21.30 40.64
C LEU A 17 -5.69 21.70 39.79
N VAL A 18 -5.17 20.70 39.09
CA VAL A 18 -4.83 20.89 37.67
C VAL A 18 -5.89 20.20 36.85
N THR A 19 -6.34 20.94 35.86
CA THR A 19 -7.48 20.69 35.01
C THR A 19 -7.29 19.46 34.10
N CYS A 20 -7.24 18.25 34.66
CA CYS A 20 -8.13 17.18 34.23
C CYS A 20 -9.40 17.38 35.05
N THR A 21 -10.56 17.54 34.43
CA THR A 21 -11.80 17.61 35.22
C THR A 21 -12.05 16.23 35.82
N MET A 22 -11.66 16.04 37.08
CA MET A 22 -12.15 14.96 37.92
C MET A 22 -13.64 15.24 38.12
N ILE A 23 -14.49 14.61 37.32
CA ILE A 23 -15.94 14.77 37.47
C ILE A 23 -16.34 13.95 38.69
N ALA A 24 -16.40 14.61 39.84
CA ALA A 24 -17.10 14.10 41.01
C ALA A 24 -18.58 13.91 40.62
N GLY A 25 -19.07 12.68 40.76
CA GLY A 25 -20.47 12.34 40.53
C GLY A 25 -21.42 13.23 41.35
N LEU A 26 -22.57 13.53 40.75
CA LEU A 26 -23.62 14.42 41.24
C LEU A 26 -23.82 14.41 42.77
N LEU A 27 -23.88 15.62 43.33
CA LEU A 27 -24.31 15.94 44.69
C LEU A 27 -25.67 15.31 45.03
N LEU A 28 -25.67 14.41 46.00
CA LEU A 28 -26.80 14.17 46.92
C LEU A 28 -26.43 14.78 48.29
N PRO A 29 -27.40 15.31 49.06
CA PRO A 29 -27.13 16.05 50.28
C PRO A 29 -26.37 15.19 51.31
N ALA A 30 -25.25 15.73 51.78
CA ALA A 30 -24.34 15.12 52.74
C ALA A 30 -25.04 14.80 54.07
N GLN A 31 -25.14 13.51 54.39
CA GLN A 31 -25.15 13.07 55.78
C GLN A 31 -23.70 12.95 56.22
N SER A 32 -23.36 13.55 57.37
CA SER A 32 -22.05 13.41 58.02
C SER A 32 -21.82 11.95 58.41
N LYS A 33 -21.23 11.18 57.48
CA LYS A 33 -20.62 9.89 57.76
C LYS A 33 -19.22 10.14 58.35
N ALA A 34 -18.82 9.32 59.31
CA ALA A 34 -17.42 9.24 59.71
C ALA A 34 -16.57 8.93 58.47
N ALA A 35 -15.37 9.49 58.39
CA ALA A 35 -14.37 9.16 57.38
C ALA A 35 -14.28 7.63 57.22
N ASP A 36 -14.43 7.12 56.01
CA ASP A 36 -14.26 5.69 55.75
C ASP A 36 -12.80 5.31 56.11
N SER A 37 -12.62 4.26 56.92
CA SER A 37 -11.29 3.80 57.29
C SER A 37 -10.54 3.30 56.06
N TYR A 38 -9.25 3.62 55.97
CA TYR A 38 -8.37 3.05 54.94
C TYR A 38 -8.46 1.52 54.92
N ASP A 39 -8.72 0.96 53.75
CA ASP A 39 -8.69 -0.47 53.47
C ASP A 39 -7.46 -0.78 52.62
N LYS A 40 -6.50 -1.51 53.19
CA LYS A 40 -5.23 -1.88 52.54
C LYS A 40 -5.37 -3.00 51.51
N ASP A 41 -6.42 -3.80 51.61
CA ASP A 41 -6.62 -4.97 50.76
C ASP A 41 -7.60 -4.67 49.60
N LYS A 42 -8.26 -3.51 49.64
CA LYS A 42 -9.16 -3.04 48.57
C LYS A 42 -8.38 -2.70 47.29
N LYS A 43 -8.83 -3.30 46.18
CA LYS A 43 -8.41 -2.93 44.82
C LYS A 43 -9.11 -1.66 44.36
N GLY A 44 -8.48 -0.96 43.44
CA GLY A 44 -9.06 0.21 42.80
C GLY A 44 -9.32 0.05 41.30
N SER A 45 -9.80 1.13 40.70
CA SER A 45 -10.04 1.24 39.28
C SER A 45 -9.73 2.65 38.78
N ILE A 46 -9.38 2.77 37.50
CA ILE A 46 -9.23 4.06 36.81
C ILE A 46 -10.06 4.03 35.54
N GLU A 47 -11.04 4.91 35.43
CA GLU A 47 -11.79 5.21 34.20
C GLU A 47 -11.19 6.46 33.56
N VAL A 48 -10.63 6.33 32.36
CA VAL A 48 -10.15 7.47 31.56
C VAL A 48 -11.21 7.82 30.53
N THR A 49 -11.72 9.06 30.56
CA THR A 49 -12.68 9.57 29.58
C THR A 49 -12.05 10.65 28.71
N LEU A 50 -11.92 10.39 27.42
CA LEU A 50 -11.38 11.34 26.45
C LEU A 50 -12.35 12.51 26.23
N SER A 51 -11.82 13.72 26.32
CA SER A 51 -12.55 14.95 26.02
C SER A 51 -13.00 14.97 24.55
N ASP A 52 -14.20 15.46 24.27
CA ASP A 52 -14.61 15.74 22.89
C ASP A 52 -13.86 16.96 22.37
N ILE A 53 -12.88 16.71 21.49
CA ILE A 53 -12.12 17.74 20.79
C ILE A 53 -12.50 17.81 19.31
N GLY A 54 -13.60 17.17 18.88
CA GLY A 54 -14.05 17.14 17.50
C GLY A 54 -13.28 16.17 16.60
N THR A 55 -12.85 15.04 17.16
CA THR A 55 -12.19 13.90 16.48
C THR A 55 -12.77 12.59 17.01
N ASP A 56 -12.54 11.48 16.31
CA ASP A 56 -13.02 10.17 16.76
C ASP A 56 -12.35 9.77 18.08
N ARG A 57 -13.15 9.29 19.02
CA ARG A 57 -12.73 8.84 20.36
C ARG A 57 -12.80 7.34 20.53
N ASP A 58 -13.28 6.62 19.51
CA ASP A 58 -13.34 5.16 19.49
C ASP A 58 -11.96 4.56 19.21
N ASN A 59 -11.64 3.45 19.87
CA ASN A 59 -10.43 2.67 19.65
C ASN A 59 -9.12 3.45 19.83
N VAL A 60 -9.08 4.43 20.74
CA VAL A 60 -7.88 5.20 21.09
C VAL A 60 -7.10 4.42 22.15
N PRO A 61 -5.85 3.99 21.89
CA PRO A 61 -5.09 3.24 22.86
C PRO A 61 -4.62 4.12 24.02
N ILE A 62 -4.88 3.68 25.24
CA ILE A 62 -4.40 4.30 26.47
C ILE A 62 -3.55 3.28 27.21
N ARG A 63 -2.31 3.65 27.52
CA ARG A 63 -1.37 2.80 28.25
C ARG A 63 -1.20 3.30 29.67
N MET A 64 -1.18 2.35 30.60
CA MET A 64 -0.94 2.58 32.02
C MET A 64 0.29 1.78 32.48
N TYR A 65 1.10 2.39 33.34
CA TYR A 65 2.19 1.73 34.06
C TYR A 65 2.02 1.95 35.56
N GLN A 66 2.23 0.92 36.39
CA GLN A 66 2.40 1.13 37.83
C GLN A 66 3.82 1.64 38.08
N VAL A 67 3.94 2.88 38.54
CA VAL A 67 5.24 3.58 38.74
C VAL A 67 5.56 3.80 40.21
N GLY A 68 4.59 3.59 41.11
CA GLY A 68 4.81 3.63 42.54
C GLY A 68 4.00 2.60 43.31
N THR A 69 4.55 2.13 44.42
CA THR A 69 3.92 1.16 45.34
C THR A 69 3.73 1.78 46.72
N VAL A 70 2.66 1.38 47.41
CA VAL A 70 2.37 1.85 48.78
C VAL A 70 3.42 1.29 49.75
N VAL A 71 3.91 2.15 50.64
CA VAL A 71 4.74 1.75 51.78
C VAL A 71 3.86 1.65 53.01
N GLU A 72 3.74 0.45 53.57
CA GLU A 72 3.00 0.22 54.81
C GLU A 72 3.75 0.84 56.01
N GLY A 73 3.23 1.97 56.53
CA GLY A 73 3.77 2.58 57.75
C GLY A 73 3.24 3.98 58.07
N GLY A 74 2.44 4.10 59.14
CA GLY A 74 2.05 5.37 59.76
C GLY A 74 0.62 5.86 59.45
N ASP A 75 0.28 7.04 59.95
CA ASP A 75 -1.07 7.64 59.85
C ASP A 75 -1.42 8.19 58.44
N HIS A 76 -0.52 8.06 57.45
CA HIS A 76 -0.66 8.58 56.09
C HIS A 76 0.00 7.63 55.07
N LEU A 77 -0.53 7.55 53.85
CA LEU A 77 0.08 6.76 52.78
C LEU A 77 1.32 7.45 52.23
N THR A 78 2.38 6.68 52.03
CA THR A 78 3.58 7.10 51.29
C THR A 78 3.87 6.11 50.19
N PHE A 79 4.55 6.56 49.15
CA PHE A 79 4.80 5.79 47.94
C PHE A 79 6.30 5.71 47.65
N ASN A 80 6.76 4.50 47.31
CA ASN A 80 8.08 4.28 46.73
C ASN A 80 7.95 4.17 45.22
N THR A 81 8.81 4.87 44.49
CA THR A 81 8.99 4.64 43.06
C THR A 81 9.46 3.20 42.84
N VAL A 82 8.92 2.53 41.83
CA VAL A 82 9.34 1.16 41.48
C VAL A 82 10.83 1.10 41.14
N ASP A 83 11.49 -0.02 41.44
CA ASP A 83 12.95 -0.16 41.36
C ASP A 83 13.52 0.25 39.99
N ALA A 84 12.86 -0.15 38.91
CA ALA A 84 13.23 0.18 37.53
C ALA A 84 13.27 1.69 37.24
N LEU A 85 12.57 2.51 38.03
CA LEU A 85 12.47 3.97 37.87
C LEU A 85 13.08 4.74 39.06
N SER A 86 13.73 4.05 40.00
CA SER A 86 14.29 4.65 41.22
C SER A 86 15.38 5.70 40.95
N THR A 87 16.10 5.58 39.84
CA THR A 87 17.20 6.50 39.45
C THR A 87 16.70 7.83 38.88
N THR A 88 15.40 7.96 38.61
CA THR A 88 14.81 9.19 38.05
C THR A 88 14.83 10.36 39.03
N GLY A 89 14.93 10.08 40.34
CA GLY A 89 14.86 11.10 41.39
C GLY A 89 13.46 11.71 41.59
N VAL A 90 12.44 11.18 40.91
CA VAL A 90 11.06 11.64 41.08
C VAL A 90 10.55 11.28 42.47
N ASN A 91 10.21 12.29 43.27
CA ASN A 91 9.58 12.11 44.57
C ASN A 91 8.06 12.07 44.43
N LEU A 92 7.50 10.86 44.43
CA LEU A 92 6.06 10.63 44.32
C LEU A 92 5.23 11.21 45.47
N ASN A 93 5.85 11.54 46.60
CA ASN A 93 5.18 12.09 47.79
C ASN A 93 5.14 13.62 47.81
N ASP A 94 5.76 14.30 46.83
CA ASP A 94 5.85 15.76 46.75
C ASP A 94 5.15 16.34 45.50
N ILE A 95 4.17 15.60 44.97
CA ILE A 95 3.36 16.01 43.83
C ILE A 95 2.11 16.71 44.33
N THR A 96 2.15 18.04 44.41
CA THR A 96 1.11 18.86 45.05
C THR A 96 0.33 19.73 44.07
N THR A 97 0.85 19.91 42.85
CA THR A 97 0.20 20.63 41.75
C THR A 97 0.23 19.76 40.51
N GLY A 98 -0.66 19.98 39.55
CA GLY A 98 -0.51 19.22 38.30
C GLY A 98 0.58 19.70 37.36
N GLU A 99 1.19 20.86 37.58
CA GLU A 99 2.46 21.18 36.91
C GLU A 99 3.56 20.23 37.42
N SER A 100 3.61 19.99 38.74
CA SER A 100 4.51 18.99 39.32
C SER A 100 4.13 17.56 38.88
N ASN A 101 2.84 17.27 38.71
CA ASN A 101 2.37 15.98 38.19
C ASN A 101 2.81 15.77 36.73
N GLN A 102 2.56 16.73 35.85
CA GLN A 102 2.93 16.65 34.43
C GLN A 102 4.45 16.53 34.28
N THR A 103 5.22 17.30 35.07
CA THR A 103 6.68 17.22 35.08
C THR A 103 7.15 15.83 35.51
N ALA A 104 6.66 15.32 36.65
CA ALA A 104 7.00 13.99 37.15
C ALA A 104 6.58 12.88 36.17
N ALA A 105 5.37 12.97 35.62
CA ALA A 105 4.83 12.03 34.64
C ALA A 105 5.70 11.98 33.39
N LYS A 106 6.09 13.14 32.86
CA LYS A 106 6.97 13.22 31.70
C LYS A 106 8.35 12.63 32.01
N THR A 107 8.95 12.96 33.15
CA THR A 107 10.26 12.40 33.55
C THR A 107 10.20 10.87 33.65
N LEU A 108 9.13 10.32 34.23
CA LEU A 108 8.94 8.87 34.30
C LEU A 108 8.71 8.26 32.92
N ASP A 109 7.94 8.91 32.04
CA ASP A 109 7.70 8.43 30.68
C ASP A 109 8.97 8.41 29.81
N ASP A 110 9.77 9.47 29.90
CA ASP A 110 11.07 9.55 29.23
C ASP A 110 12.00 8.43 29.74
N ALA A 111 12.00 8.18 31.04
CA ALA A 111 12.80 7.11 31.65
C ALA A 111 12.34 5.71 31.19
N ILE A 112 11.03 5.45 31.17
CA ILE A 112 10.46 4.18 30.67
C ILE A 112 10.86 3.96 29.20
N SER A 113 10.81 5.02 28.39
CA SER A 113 11.18 4.95 26.96
C SER A 113 12.68 4.68 26.74
N ALA A 114 13.52 4.98 27.74
CA ALA A 114 14.96 4.75 27.71
C ALA A 114 15.39 3.41 28.34
N LEU A 115 14.46 2.64 28.93
CA LEU A 115 14.76 1.33 29.49
C LEU A 115 15.11 0.32 28.39
N ASP A 116 16.03 -0.59 28.70
CA ASP A 116 16.24 -1.77 27.86
C ASP A 116 15.02 -2.70 27.91
N LYS A 117 14.87 -3.56 26.89
CA LYS A 117 13.71 -4.46 26.76
C LYS A 117 13.51 -5.37 27.98
N THR A 118 14.58 -5.80 28.66
CA THR A 118 14.47 -6.71 29.81
C THR A 118 13.97 -5.99 31.05
N THR A 119 14.48 -4.78 31.33
CA THR A 119 14.02 -3.96 32.44
C THR A 119 12.60 -3.45 32.21
N ALA A 120 12.27 -3.00 30.99
CA ALA A 120 10.93 -2.56 30.63
C ALA A 120 9.87 -3.66 30.86
N ALA A 121 10.22 -4.94 30.59
CA ALA A 121 9.33 -6.07 30.81
C ALA A 121 9.00 -6.35 32.30
N THR A 122 9.75 -5.78 33.24
CA THR A 122 9.47 -5.90 34.68
C THR A 122 8.38 -4.94 35.15
N LEU A 123 8.09 -3.89 34.38
CA LEU A 123 7.05 -2.93 34.73
C LEU A 123 5.67 -3.52 34.48
N GLN A 124 4.80 -3.41 35.48
CA GLN A 124 3.38 -3.72 35.28
C GLN A 124 2.78 -2.70 34.32
N THR A 125 2.34 -3.17 33.15
CA THR A 125 1.73 -2.33 32.12
C THR A 125 0.47 -2.95 31.57
N THR A 126 -0.47 -2.10 31.17
CA THR A 126 -1.69 -2.52 30.50
C THR A 126 -2.06 -1.46 29.46
N THR A 127 -2.54 -1.89 28.31
CA THR A 127 -3.11 -0.99 27.30
C THR A 127 -4.58 -1.34 27.13
N VAL A 128 -5.44 -0.34 27.22
CA VAL A 128 -6.88 -0.46 26.98
C VAL A 128 -7.25 0.55 25.91
N ASN A 129 -8.02 0.09 24.92
CA ASN A 129 -8.55 0.97 23.90
C ASN A 129 -9.87 1.54 24.38
N THR A 130 -10.12 2.81 24.06
CA THR A 130 -11.38 3.44 24.38
C THR A 130 -12.55 2.83 23.62
N ASP A 131 -13.72 2.84 24.23
CA ASP A 131 -14.98 2.55 23.55
C ASP A 131 -15.46 3.75 22.70
N ALA A 132 -16.64 3.60 22.08
CA ALA A 132 -17.26 4.63 21.25
C ALA A 132 -17.59 5.94 22.00
N ASP A 133 -17.70 5.91 23.33
CA ASP A 133 -17.91 7.10 24.17
C ASP A 133 -16.58 7.78 24.57
N GLY A 134 -15.45 7.18 24.19
CA GLY A 134 -14.11 7.64 24.54
C GLY A 134 -13.64 7.18 25.90
N LYS A 135 -14.17 6.07 26.45
CA LYS A 135 -13.83 5.57 27.79
C LYS A 135 -12.91 4.36 27.74
N ALA A 136 -11.88 4.37 28.58
CA ALA A 136 -11.03 3.22 28.85
C ALA A 136 -11.06 2.88 30.35
N ASP A 137 -11.42 1.64 30.68
CA ASP A 137 -11.52 1.15 32.05
C ASP A 137 -10.33 0.25 32.42
N PHE A 138 -9.59 0.65 33.44
CA PHE A 138 -8.59 -0.18 34.12
C PHE A 138 -9.18 -0.66 35.44
N LYS A 139 -9.32 -1.97 35.62
CA LYS A 139 -9.99 -2.60 36.78
C LYS A 139 -9.02 -3.47 37.58
N ASP A 140 -9.42 -3.81 38.80
CA ASP A 140 -8.71 -4.73 39.71
C ASP A 140 -7.26 -4.31 40.00
N LEU A 141 -7.05 -3.00 40.15
CA LEU A 141 -5.73 -2.41 40.33
C LEU A 141 -5.25 -2.50 41.77
N ASP A 142 -3.97 -2.84 41.93
CA ASP A 142 -3.26 -2.68 43.18
C ASP A 142 -3.26 -1.21 43.67
N GLN A 143 -2.96 -1.02 44.94
CA GLN A 143 -2.76 0.32 45.46
C GLN A 143 -1.35 0.82 45.07
N GLY A 144 -1.25 2.06 44.63
CA GLY A 144 -0.01 2.65 44.13
C GLY A 144 -0.24 3.91 43.32
N ILE A 145 0.78 4.29 42.54
CA ILE A 145 0.71 5.41 41.59
C ILE A 145 0.89 4.88 40.18
N TYR A 146 0.04 5.36 39.29
CA TYR A 146 -0.08 4.94 37.91
C TYR A 146 0.25 6.09 36.95
N LEU A 147 1.13 5.83 35.99
CA LEU A 147 1.39 6.72 34.85
C LEU A 147 0.46 6.35 33.69
N ILE A 148 -0.33 7.32 33.23
CA ILE A 148 -1.26 7.16 32.12
C ILE A 148 -0.78 8.00 30.94
N LYS A 149 -0.71 7.39 29.76
CA LYS A 149 -0.30 8.05 28.52
C LYS A 149 -0.97 7.46 27.29
N GLN A 150 -0.87 8.15 26.17
CA GLN A 150 -1.05 7.52 24.86
C GLN A 150 0.27 6.87 24.44
N PRO A 151 0.26 5.60 23.99
CA PRO A 151 1.49 4.96 23.51
C PRO A 151 1.97 5.56 22.20
N VAL A 152 1.07 6.14 21.40
CA VAL A 152 1.35 6.82 20.13
C VAL A 152 0.39 7.97 19.89
N SER A 153 0.78 8.89 19.02
CA SER A 153 -0.15 9.82 18.37
C SER A 153 -1.12 9.02 17.48
N ASN A 154 -2.40 9.40 17.49
CA ASN A 154 -3.45 8.73 16.73
C ASN A 154 -4.52 9.76 16.29
N PRO A 155 -5.53 9.37 15.47
CA PRO A 155 -6.48 10.32 14.89
C PRO A 155 -7.30 11.15 15.89
N TYR A 156 -7.43 10.69 17.15
CA TYR A 156 -8.06 11.48 18.19
C TYR A 156 -7.31 12.78 18.45
N GLY A 157 -5.98 12.70 18.52
CA GLY A 157 -5.12 13.77 19.01
C GLY A 157 -4.21 13.27 20.12
N VAL A 158 -3.59 14.21 20.83
CA VAL A 158 -2.58 13.94 21.87
C VAL A 158 -2.96 14.56 23.21
N PHE A 159 -2.72 13.84 24.30
CA PHE A 159 -2.73 14.37 25.67
C PHE A 159 -1.40 14.07 26.37
N SER A 160 -0.99 14.96 27.26
CA SER A 160 0.26 14.79 28.02
C SER A 160 0.14 13.66 29.05
N PRO A 161 1.20 12.88 29.29
CA PRO A 161 1.20 11.87 30.35
C PRO A 161 0.89 12.51 31.71
N PHE A 162 0.21 11.76 32.59
CA PHE A 162 -0.15 12.22 33.94
C PHE A 162 -0.16 11.05 34.94
N LEU A 163 -0.05 11.37 36.22
CA LEU A 163 -0.04 10.41 37.32
C LEU A 163 -1.37 10.38 38.07
N VAL A 164 -1.82 9.18 38.45
CA VAL A 164 -3.02 8.93 39.26
C VAL A 164 -2.66 8.03 40.43
N ALA A 165 -3.08 8.39 41.65
CA ALA A 165 -2.87 7.59 42.85
C ALA A 165 -4.12 6.77 43.20
N ILE A 166 -3.93 5.52 43.60
CA ILE A 166 -4.96 4.62 44.14
C ILE A 166 -4.49 4.08 45.51
N PRO A 167 -5.28 4.27 46.59
CA PRO A 167 -6.34 5.27 46.69
C PRO A 167 -5.74 6.69 46.77
N TYR A 168 -6.57 7.69 46.58
CA TYR A 168 -6.24 9.07 46.95
C TYR A 168 -7.32 9.68 47.85
N MET A 169 -7.01 10.82 48.45
CA MET A 169 -7.90 11.53 49.39
C MET A 169 -8.02 12.99 48.95
N GLU A 170 -9.24 13.43 48.65
CA GLU A 170 -9.51 14.80 48.17
C GLU A 170 -9.91 15.76 49.31
N ASP A 171 -10.76 15.28 50.22
CA ASP A 171 -11.43 16.06 51.26
C ASP A 171 -10.85 15.86 52.68
N GLY A 172 -9.79 15.07 52.80
CA GLY A 172 -9.19 14.70 54.07
C GLY A 172 -10.00 13.68 54.89
N GLN A 173 -11.07 13.11 54.32
CA GLN A 173 -12.03 12.26 55.02
C GLN A 173 -12.32 10.95 54.29
N ASN A 174 -12.35 10.94 52.95
CA ASN A 174 -12.79 9.78 52.19
C ASN A 174 -11.68 9.26 51.26
N TRP A 175 -11.40 7.96 51.36
CA TRP A 175 -10.49 7.27 50.45
C TRP A 175 -11.21 6.90 49.16
N ILE A 176 -10.67 7.36 48.04
CA ILE A 176 -11.21 7.11 46.70
C ILE A 176 -10.34 6.04 46.04
N TYR A 177 -10.95 4.88 45.77
CA TYR A 177 -10.31 3.74 45.11
C TYR A 177 -10.67 3.66 43.62
N ASP A 178 -11.85 4.14 43.25
CA ASP A 178 -12.36 4.15 41.89
C ASP A 178 -12.24 5.58 41.35
N VAL A 179 -11.21 5.82 40.54
CA VAL A 179 -10.82 7.15 40.08
C VAL A 179 -11.33 7.40 38.67
N LYS A 180 -11.89 8.58 38.42
CA LYS A 180 -12.34 9.01 37.09
C LYS A 180 -11.52 10.20 36.64
N VAL A 181 -10.89 10.09 35.49
CA VAL A 181 -10.02 11.14 34.94
C VAL A 181 -10.43 11.52 33.53
N SER A 182 -10.28 12.79 33.20
CA SER A 182 -10.55 13.32 31.85
C SER A 182 -9.36 14.16 31.39
N PRO A 183 -8.41 13.57 30.63
CA PRO A 183 -7.24 14.29 30.17
C PRO A 183 -7.62 15.41 29.20
N LYS A 184 -6.84 16.49 29.26
CA LYS A 184 -6.88 17.56 28.25
C LYS A 184 -6.09 17.13 27.03
N ALA A 185 -6.80 17.00 25.92
CA ALA A 185 -6.22 16.65 24.64
C ALA A 185 -6.16 17.85 23.69
N GLN A 186 -5.29 17.75 22.70
CA GLN A 186 -5.19 18.67 21.56
C GLN A 186 -5.30 17.84 20.28
N LYS A 187 -5.91 18.42 19.24
CA LYS A 187 -5.92 17.80 17.91
C LYS A 187 -4.48 17.62 17.43
N ALA A 188 -4.19 16.45 16.88
CA ALA A 188 -2.94 16.27 16.16
C ALA A 188 -3.01 16.99 14.81
N ASP A 189 -1.87 17.42 14.29
CA ASP A 189 -1.77 17.92 12.92
C ASP A 189 -1.59 16.72 11.98
N THR A 190 -2.53 16.52 11.05
CA THR A 190 -2.76 15.26 10.35
C THR A 190 -2.65 15.41 8.83
N ASN A 191 -1.47 15.70 8.30
CA ASN A 191 -1.26 15.89 6.85
C ASN A 191 -0.36 14.82 6.20
N GLY A 192 0.15 13.86 6.97
CA GLY A 192 0.94 12.74 6.46
C GLY A 192 0.10 11.65 5.79
N SER A 193 0.74 10.81 4.99
CA SER A 193 0.11 9.61 4.42
C SER A 193 1.10 8.47 4.16
N ILE A 194 0.60 7.23 4.18
CA ILE A 194 1.37 6.03 3.88
C ILE A 194 0.62 5.24 2.81
N GLU A 195 1.11 5.27 1.59
CA GLU A 195 0.60 4.46 0.49
C GLU A 195 1.29 3.09 0.48
N VAL A 196 0.52 2.01 0.61
CA VAL A 196 1.05 0.64 0.61
C VAL A 196 0.74 -0.03 -0.72
N THR A 197 1.77 -0.49 -1.43
CA THR A 197 1.65 -1.27 -2.66
C THR A 197 1.99 -2.73 -2.39
N LYS A 198 1.04 -3.62 -2.65
CA LYS A 198 1.22 -5.06 -2.53
C LYS A 198 1.50 -5.69 -3.88
N HIS A 199 2.55 -6.49 -3.96
CA HIS A 199 2.92 -7.30 -5.13
C HIS A 199 2.52 -8.76 -4.93
N ILE A 200 2.20 -9.45 -6.02
CA ILE A 200 2.06 -10.90 -6.04
C ILE A 200 3.13 -11.48 -6.97
N LEU A 201 3.96 -12.35 -6.42
CA LEU A 201 5.09 -12.96 -7.11
C LEU A 201 5.02 -14.48 -6.97
N TYR A 202 5.51 -15.20 -7.98
CA TYR A 202 5.91 -16.59 -7.88
C TYR A 202 7.43 -16.64 -7.70
N GLU A 203 7.92 -17.54 -6.86
CA GLU A 203 9.36 -17.86 -6.76
C GLU A 203 9.60 -19.26 -7.31
N ASP A 204 10.46 -19.35 -8.30
CA ASP A 204 10.90 -20.63 -8.84
C ASP A 204 11.72 -21.39 -7.78
N PRO A 205 11.35 -22.64 -7.43
CA PRO A 205 12.04 -23.37 -6.37
C PRO A 205 13.47 -23.78 -6.73
N ASP A 206 13.80 -23.84 -8.03
CA ASP A 206 15.11 -24.27 -8.52
C ASP A 206 16.05 -23.08 -8.74
N THR A 207 15.55 -21.97 -9.32
CA THR A 207 16.37 -20.79 -9.64
C THR A 207 16.28 -19.69 -8.60
N LEU A 208 15.26 -19.73 -7.73
CA LEU A 208 14.87 -18.66 -6.81
C LEU A 208 14.46 -17.35 -7.51
N GLU A 209 14.36 -17.34 -8.85
CA GLU A 209 13.91 -16.17 -9.59
C GLU A 209 12.44 -15.90 -9.29
N ARG A 210 12.10 -14.60 -9.24
CA ARG A 210 10.76 -14.16 -8.89
C ARG A 210 10.07 -13.51 -10.07
N THR A 211 8.89 -14.02 -10.39
CA THR A 211 8.08 -13.55 -11.52
C THR A 211 6.78 -12.94 -11.01
N PRO A 212 6.42 -11.71 -11.44
CA PRO A 212 5.12 -11.13 -11.14
C PRO A 212 3.98 -12.00 -11.65
N LEU A 213 3.02 -12.29 -10.78
CA LEU A 213 1.79 -12.96 -11.15
C LEU A 213 0.66 -11.95 -11.26
N ILE A 214 -0.08 -12.01 -12.35
CA ILE A 214 -1.28 -11.22 -12.61
C ILE A 214 -2.48 -12.03 -12.14
N ALA A 215 -3.20 -11.52 -11.15
CA ALA A 215 -4.47 -12.08 -10.73
C ALA A 215 -5.59 -11.57 -11.66
N PRO A 216 -6.25 -12.47 -12.43
CA PRO A 216 -7.35 -12.06 -13.30
C PRO A 216 -8.53 -11.49 -12.51
N GLU A 217 -9.31 -10.60 -13.12
CA GLU A 217 -10.54 -10.08 -12.48
C GLU A 217 -11.51 -11.20 -12.08
N SER A 218 -11.52 -12.34 -12.79
CA SER A 218 -12.36 -13.50 -12.49
C SER A 218 -12.05 -14.17 -11.16
N THR A 219 -10.85 -14.00 -10.59
CA THR A 219 -10.45 -14.70 -9.37
C THR A 219 -10.85 -13.98 -8.10
N GLU A 220 -11.34 -12.74 -8.17
CA GLU A 220 -11.70 -11.91 -7.00
C GLU A 220 -10.59 -11.90 -5.92
N THR A 221 -9.33 -11.74 -6.32
CA THR A 221 -8.20 -11.81 -5.39
C THR A 221 -8.12 -10.56 -4.51
N LYS A 222 -8.17 -10.77 -3.19
CA LYS A 222 -8.15 -9.73 -2.18
C LYS A 222 -7.17 -10.06 -1.06
N TYR A 223 -6.49 -9.04 -0.57
CA TYR A 223 -5.67 -9.07 0.63
C TYR A 223 -5.99 -7.88 1.52
N TYR A 224 -5.50 -7.89 2.76
CA TYR A 224 -5.74 -6.80 3.70
C TYR A 224 -4.43 -6.33 4.31
N VAL A 225 -4.30 -5.02 4.46
CA VAL A 225 -3.17 -4.38 5.13
C VAL A 225 -3.67 -3.62 6.34
N GLY A 226 -2.98 -3.76 7.47
CA GLY A 226 -3.25 -3.05 8.71
C GLY A 226 -2.13 -2.07 9.05
N LEU A 227 -2.51 -0.91 9.60
CA LEU A 227 -1.59 0.07 10.19
C LEU A 227 -1.62 -0.03 11.71
N PHE A 228 -0.44 -0.18 12.32
CA PHE A 228 -0.28 -0.39 13.75
C PHE A 228 0.69 0.62 14.34
N CYS A 229 0.59 0.74 15.66
CA CYS A 229 1.27 1.74 16.47
C CYS A 229 2.47 1.15 17.22
N ASP A 230 2.69 -0.17 17.09
CA ASP A 230 3.72 -0.94 17.77
C ASP A 230 4.31 -2.01 16.87
N GLU A 231 5.57 -2.38 17.14
CA GLU A 231 6.33 -3.38 16.40
C GLU A 231 5.69 -4.78 16.45
N SER A 232 4.91 -5.09 17.49
CA SER A 232 4.22 -6.38 17.61
C SER A 232 2.87 -6.45 16.89
N GLY A 233 2.37 -5.34 16.32
CA GLY A 233 1.08 -5.30 15.65
C GLY A 233 -0.11 -5.52 16.59
N THR A 234 0.02 -5.17 17.87
CA THR A 234 -1.02 -5.38 18.89
C THR A 234 -1.91 -4.16 19.10
N ILE A 235 -1.45 -2.98 18.68
CA ILE A 235 -2.10 -1.69 18.87
C ILE A 235 -2.50 -1.13 17.50
N PRO A 236 -3.77 -1.31 17.08
CA PRO A 236 -4.25 -0.81 15.80
C PRO A 236 -4.29 0.73 15.76
N TYR A 237 -4.12 1.30 14.57
CA TYR A 237 -4.24 2.74 14.34
C TYR A 237 -5.70 3.18 14.16
N GLY A 238 -6.40 3.43 15.28
CA GLY A 238 -7.80 3.87 15.26
C GLY A 238 -8.74 2.84 14.63
N LYS A 239 -9.92 3.27 14.18
CA LYS A 239 -10.98 2.36 13.72
C LYS A 239 -10.75 1.80 12.31
N ASN A 240 -10.26 2.64 11.39
CA ASN A 240 -10.09 2.31 9.96
C ASN A 240 -8.65 1.89 9.64
N TYR A 241 -8.03 1.15 10.57
CA TYR A 241 -6.64 0.74 10.47
C TYR A 241 -6.41 -0.37 9.44
N VAL A 242 -7.45 -1.09 9.01
CA VAL A 242 -7.39 -2.13 7.98
C VAL A 242 -7.91 -1.59 6.65
N LYS A 243 -7.17 -1.84 5.56
CA LYS A 243 -7.59 -1.54 4.19
C LYS A 243 -7.52 -2.78 3.31
N GLU A 244 -8.53 -2.90 2.45
CA GLU A 244 -8.57 -3.94 1.42
C GLU A 244 -7.66 -3.56 0.23
N LEU A 245 -6.96 -4.55 -0.29
CA LEU A 245 -6.17 -4.51 -1.51
C LEU A 245 -6.82 -5.46 -2.52
N SER A 246 -7.53 -4.90 -3.49
CA SER A 246 -8.22 -5.65 -4.55
C SER A 246 -7.38 -5.72 -5.82
N PHE A 247 -7.10 -6.93 -6.31
CA PHE A 247 -6.37 -7.15 -7.55
C PHE A 247 -7.36 -7.37 -8.71
N LYS A 248 -7.16 -6.64 -9.82
CA LYS A 248 -7.99 -6.70 -11.02
C LYS A 248 -7.12 -6.65 -12.26
N ASP A 249 -6.89 -7.80 -12.88
CA ASP A 249 -5.97 -7.95 -14.03
C ASP A 249 -4.61 -7.28 -13.78
N SER A 250 -4.10 -7.44 -12.56
CA SER A 250 -2.89 -6.76 -12.08
C SER A 250 -2.04 -7.68 -11.21
N SER A 251 -0.73 -7.44 -11.21
CA SER A 251 0.22 -8.04 -10.25
C SER A 251 0.40 -7.21 -8.98
N THR A 252 -0.19 -6.01 -8.94
CA THR A 252 -0.13 -5.11 -7.80
C THR A 252 -1.49 -4.54 -7.41
N ALA A 253 -1.63 -4.16 -6.14
CA ALA A 253 -2.74 -3.38 -5.63
C ALA A 253 -2.24 -2.39 -4.58
N THR A 254 -2.92 -1.25 -4.42
CA THR A 254 -2.46 -0.15 -3.55
C THR A 254 -3.55 0.32 -2.58
N ALA A 255 -3.16 0.69 -1.36
CA ALA A 255 -4.05 1.21 -0.31
C ALA A 255 -3.50 2.46 0.41
N LYS A 256 -4.44 3.37 0.74
CA LYS A 256 -4.25 4.78 1.17
C LYS A 256 -3.56 5.12 2.52
N PHE A 257 -4.04 4.77 3.71
CA PHE A 257 -3.77 5.52 5.00
C PHE A 257 -3.45 7.05 4.93
N GLU A 258 -4.49 7.89 5.03
CA GLU A 258 -4.36 9.35 4.97
C GLU A 258 -4.64 10.01 6.32
N ASN A 259 -4.33 11.31 6.42
CA ASN A 259 -4.53 12.12 7.62
C ASN A 259 -3.76 11.55 8.81
N LEU A 260 -2.52 11.14 8.58
CA LEU A 260 -1.66 10.59 9.61
C LEU A 260 -0.88 11.73 10.27
N PRO A 261 -0.84 11.81 11.61
CA PRO A 261 0.08 12.69 12.28
C PRO A 261 1.51 12.18 12.18
N ASP A 262 2.47 13.04 12.49
CA ASP A 262 3.86 12.63 12.65
C ASP A 262 3.97 11.55 13.74
N GLY A 263 4.80 10.55 13.48
CA GLY A 263 4.85 9.37 14.32
C GLY A 263 5.54 8.18 13.66
N THR A 264 5.64 7.10 14.42
CA THR A 264 6.13 5.82 13.94
C THR A 264 4.96 4.86 13.79
N TYR A 265 4.88 4.22 12.63
CA TYR A 265 3.84 3.28 12.26
C TYR A 265 4.46 1.95 11.83
N TYR A 266 3.67 0.90 11.88
CA TYR A 266 4.07 -0.45 11.46
C TYR A 266 3.00 -1.01 10.52
N VAL A 267 3.42 -1.45 9.34
CA VAL A 267 2.51 -1.99 8.32
C VAL A 267 2.52 -3.52 8.40
N PHE A 268 1.36 -4.15 8.44
CA PHE A 268 1.26 -5.61 8.40
C PHE A 268 0.31 -6.04 7.30
N GLU A 269 0.62 -7.13 6.59
CA GLU A 269 -0.47 -7.90 6.01
C GLU A 269 -1.31 -8.50 7.14
N THR A 270 -2.62 -8.45 6.97
CA THR A 270 -3.59 -8.86 7.99
C THR A 270 -4.63 -9.77 7.37
N GLU A 271 -5.32 -10.52 8.23
CA GLU A 271 -6.63 -11.05 7.87
C GLU A 271 -7.65 -9.91 7.72
N GLN A 272 -8.81 -10.18 7.12
CA GLN A 272 -9.89 -9.19 6.96
C GLN A 272 -10.31 -8.51 8.27
N LYS A 273 -10.22 -9.21 9.40
CA LYS A 273 -10.56 -8.68 10.74
C LYS A 273 -9.43 -7.85 11.38
N GLY A 274 -8.28 -7.74 10.72
CA GLY A 274 -7.12 -6.97 11.17
C GLY A 274 -6.12 -7.73 12.03
N THR A 275 -6.24 -9.06 12.16
CA THR A 275 -5.21 -9.87 12.82
C THR A 275 -3.93 -9.87 11.98
N PRO A 276 -2.77 -9.39 12.50
CA PRO A 276 -1.51 -9.37 11.76
C PRO A 276 -1.02 -10.77 11.41
N LEU A 277 -0.57 -10.94 10.17
CA LEU A 277 0.15 -12.13 9.74
C LEU A 277 1.63 -11.98 10.11
N LYS A 278 2.27 -13.08 10.50
CA LYS A 278 3.71 -13.07 10.81
C LYS A 278 4.53 -12.98 9.52
N ILE A 279 5.44 -12.00 9.45
CA ILE A 279 6.37 -11.82 8.31
C ILE A 279 7.15 -13.12 8.07
N ASN A 280 7.33 -13.50 6.80
CA ASN A 280 8.04 -14.69 6.37
C ASN A 280 7.46 -16.04 6.85
N ALA A 281 6.34 -16.04 7.57
CA ALA A 281 5.69 -17.28 7.97
C ALA A 281 4.89 -17.87 6.81
N PRO A 282 4.89 -19.20 6.61
CA PRO A 282 4.04 -19.85 5.62
C PRO A 282 2.56 -19.52 5.82
N GLN A 283 1.91 -19.10 4.75
CA GLN A 283 0.49 -18.81 4.64
C GLN A 283 -0.13 -19.67 3.55
N LYS A 284 -1.46 -19.74 3.53
CA LYS A 284 -2.22 -20.37 2.46
C LYS A 284 -3.32 -19.42 2.00
N ASP A 285 -3.48 -19.33 0.69
CA ASP A 285 -4.62 -18.59 0.14
C ASP A 285 -5.92 -19.42 0.23
N LYS A 286 -7.03 -18.84 -0.26
CA LYS A 286 -8.35 -19.50 -0.28
C LYS A 286 -8.36 -20.85 -1.03
N ASN A 287 -7.42 -21.05 -1.96
CA ASN A 287 -7.26 -22.25 -2.78
C ASN A 287 -6.15 -23.17 -2.25
N GLN A 288 -5.70 -22.97 -1.01
CA GLN A 288 -4.65 -23.74 -0.33
C GLN A 288 -3.24 -23.61 -0.93
N LYS A 289 -3.02 -22.64 -1.82
CA LYS A 289 -1.71 -22.41 -2.43
C LYS A 289 -0.81 -21.69 -1.43
N GLN A 290 0.39 -22.23 -1.26
CA GLN A 290 1.33 -21.71 -0.28
C GLN A 290 1.99 -20.42 -0.75
N TYR A 291 2.06 -19.46 0.16
CA TYR A 291 2.83 -18.24 -0.01
C TYR A 291 3.43 -17.81 1.32
N ARG A 292 4.35 -16.85 1.27
CA ARG A 292 4.81 -16.09 2.42
C ARG A 292 4.74 -14.61 2.08
N TRP A 293 4.48 -13.78 3.07
CA TRP A 293 4.50 -12.34 2.86
C TRP A 293 5.79 -11.73 3.39
N VAL A 294 6.28 -10.71 2.68
CA VAL A 294 7.52 -10.00 2.99
C VAL A 294 7.30 -8.50 2.88
N VAL A 295 8.18 -7.74 3.53
CA VAL A 295 8.29 -6.31 3.31
C VAL A 295 9.21 -6.06 2.11
N GLY A 296 8.92 -5.01 1.35
CA GLY A 296 9.55 -4.70 0.08
C GLY A 296 8.77 -5.25 -1.12
N ASN A 297 9.22 -4.87 -2.31
CA ASN A 297 8.61 -5.28 -3.58
C ASN A 297 8.86 -6.76 -3.92
N GLY A 298 9.55 -7.50 -3.05
CA GLY A 298 9.88 -8.90 -3.23
C GLY A 298 10.86 -9.18 -4.38
N THR A 299 11.54 -8.20 -4.98
CA THR A 299 12.57 -8.49 -5.98
C THR A 299 13.87 -8.95 -5.32
N ASN A 300 14.48 -10.02 -5.82
CA ASN A 300 15.83 -10.40 -5.43
C ASN A 300 16.80 -9.37 -6.00
N ASN A 301 17.12 -8.31 -5.27
CA ASN A 301 18.40 -7.67 -5.51
C ASN A 301 19.46 -8.66 -5.02
N THR A 302 20.23 -9.22 -5.94
CA THR A 302 21.29 -10.24 -5.73
C THR A 302 22.44 -9.81 -4.80
N ASN A 303 22.25 -8.75 -4.00
CA ASN A 303 23.11 -8.35 -2.89
C ASN A 303 22.53 -8.78 -1.52
N ASP A 304 21.35 -9.42 -1.49
CA ASP A 304 20.62 -9.73 -0.24
C ASP A 304 20.97 -11.11 0.36
N THR A 305 22.25 -11.50 0.27
CA THR A 305 22.80 -12.52 1.17
C THR A 305 23.54 -11.83 2.31
N LYS A 306 22.81 -11.13 3.17
CA LYS A 306 23.30 -10.90 4.53
C LYS A 306 22.69 -11.96 5.43
N THR A 307 23.37 -13.11 5.52
CA THR A 307 23.34 -13.88 6.75
C THR A 307 23.66 -12.92 7.88
N ASP A 308 22.70 -12.81 8.78
CA ASP A 308 22.68 -12.00 9.98
C ASP A 308 23.94 -12.20 10.82
N THR A 309 24.92 -11.31 10.63
CA THR A 309 25.89 -10.91 11.65
C THR A 309 26.41 -9.52 11.27
N ASP A 310 26.10 -8.53 12.10
CA ASP A 310 26.79 -7.26 12.31
C ASP A 310 25.97 -5.99 12.01
N THR A 311 25.85 -5.24 13.11
CA THR A 311 24.98 -4.11 13.41
C THR A 311 25.78 -2.84 13.24
N SER A 312 25.65 -2.17 12.09
CA SER A 312 25.79 -0.72 11.94
C SER A 312 25.94 -0.35 10.47
N LYS A 313 24.86 0.16 9.88
CA LYS A 313 24.79 1.32 8.97
C LYS A 313 23.46 1.32 8.23
N GLU A 314 22.64 2.30 8.55
CA GLU A 314 21.52 2.76 7.72
C GLU A 314 22.08 3.31 6.41
N ASP A 315 21.53 2.86 5.28
CA ASP A 315 20.87 3.71 4.31
C ASP A 315 20.40 2.87 3.09
N ALA A 316 19.08 2.89 2.86
CA ALA A 316 18.37 2.49 1.64
C ALA A 316 18.54 1.05 1.08
N THR A 317 18.81 0.06 1.93
CA THR A 317 18.63 -1.36 1.61
C THR A 317 17.57 -1.94 2.54
N GLY A 318 16.32 -1.98 2.06
CA GLY A 318 15.18 -2.43 2.85
C GLY A 318 15.38 -3.88 3.26
N SER A 319 15.67 -4.09 4.56
CA SER A 319 15.51 -5.40 5.17
C SER A 319 14.10 -5.88 4.86
N ILE A 320 13.96 -7.06 4.26
CA ILE A 320 12.67 -7.69 3.90
C ILE A 320 11.74 -7.96 5.12
N THR A 321 12.16 -7.53 6.31
CA THR A 321 11.44 -7.60 7.58
C THR A 321 11.13 -6.25 8.22
N ASP A 322 11.69 -5.14 7.73
CA ASP A 322 11.46 -3.83 8.35
C ASP A 322 10.15 -3.20 7.89
N ASN A 323 9.09 -3.48 8.64
CA ASN A 323 7.76 -2.96 8.35
C ASN A 323 7.47 -1.59 8.98
N LYS A 324 8.48 -0.93 9.53
CA LYS A 324 8.37 0.37 10.19
C LYS A 324 8.32 1.51 9.17
N VAL A 325 7.47 2.49 9.43
CA VAL A 325 7.39 3.74 8.66
C VAL A 325 7.41 4.92 9.62
N GLN A 326 8.35 5.84 9.42
CA GLN A 326 8.41 7.08 10.19
C GLN A 326 7.91 8.26 9.36
N LEU A 327 6.91 8.96 9.90
CA LEU A 327 6.41 10.23 9.38
C LEU A 327 6.94 11.38 10.23
N GLN A 328 7.54 12.35 9.56
CA GLN A 328 7.99 13.63 10.09
C GLN A 328 7.63 14.71 9.08
N ASP A 329 7.28 15.91 9.55
CA ASP A 329 6.95 17.07 8.74
C ASP A 329 5.86 16.77 7.69
N HIS A 330 4.85 15.99 8.07
CA HIS A 330 3.73 15.62 7.20
C HIS A 330 4.13 14.89 5.92
N ALA A 331 5.20 14.10 5.97
CA ALA A 331 5.67 13.34 4.84
C ALA A 331 4.58 12.43 4.23
N GLN A 332 4.66 12.26 2.92
CA GLN A 332 3.96 11.21 2.18
C GLN A 332 4.99 10.10 1.90
N LYS A 333 4.73 8.90 2.41
CA LYS A 333 5.62 7.75 2.28
C LYS A 333 4.94 6.64 1.48
N GLN A 334 5.77 5.82 0.83
CA GLN A 334 5.35 4.60 0.17
C GLN A 334 6.00 3.40 0.87
N MET A 335 5.27 2.29 0.90
CA MET A 335 5.76 1.01 1.39
C MET A 335 5.36 -0.08 0.40
N ASP A 336 6.32 -0.89 -0.02
CA ASP A 336 6.04 -2.10 -0.77
C ASP A 336 5.93 -3.30 0.18
N ILE A 337 5.01 -4.20 -0.10
CA ILE A 337 4.94 -5.54 0.50
C ILE A 337 4.71 -6.55 -0.62
N ALA A 338 5.07 -7.82 -0.43
CA ALA A 338 4.85 -8.83 -1.46
C ALA A 338 4.36 -10.15 -0.88
N ASN A 339 3.47 -10.83 -1.60
CA ASN A 339 3.22 -12.26 -1.42
C ASN A 339 4.06 -13.02 -2.42
N ILE A 340 4.96 -13.86 -1.89
CA ILE A 340 5.81 -14.76 -2.66
C ILE A 340 5.20 -16.15 -2.57
N TYR A 341 4.58 -16.58 -3.65
CA TYR A 341 4.01 -17.90 -3.83
C TYR A 341 5.09 -18.92 -4.14
N SER A 342 5.05 -20.05 -3.45
CA SER A 342 5.81 -21.26 -3.81
C SER A 342 5.01 -22.19 -4.72
N GLU A 343 3.70 -21.96 -4.82
CA GLU A 343 2.78 -22.68 -5.69
C GLU A 343 1.93 -21.67 -6.45
N ILE A 344 1.92 -21.76 -7.79
CA ILE A 344 1.16 -20.82 -8.62
C ILE A 344 -0.34 -21.02 -8.37
N PRO A 345 -1.09 -19.95 -8.04
CA PRO A 345 -2.53 -20.02 -7.92
C PRO A 345 -3.21 -20.27 -9.25
N ASP A 346 -4.29 -21.04 -9.23
CA ASP A 346 -5.03 -21.39 -10.44
C ASP A 346 -5.50 -20.13 -11.18
N GLU A 347 -5.55 -20.20 -12.51
CA GLU A 347 -5.92 -19.10 -13.42
C GLU A 347 -4.95 -17.90 -13.44
N TYR A 348 -3.95 -17.84 -12.57
CA TYR A 348 -3.02 -16.71 -12.57
C TYR A 348 -2.19 -16.67 -13.85
N LEU A 349 -1.88 -15.45 -14.27
CA LEU A 349 -1.17 -15.14 -15.49
C LEU A 349 0.20 -14.56 -15.19
N THR A 350 1.08 -14.53 -16.18
CA THR A 350 2.27 -13.67 -16.20
C THR A 350 2.31 -12.87 -17.50
N SER A 351 3.16 -11.86 -17.54
CA SER A 351 3.35 -11.01 -18.71
C SER A 351 4.45 -11.55 -19.61
N GLY A 352 4.15 -11.75 -20.89
CA GLY A 352 5.12 -12.02 -21.94
C GLY A 352 5.35 -10.84 -22.88
N GLU A 353 6.52 -10.75 -23.49
CA GLU A 353 6.82 -9.81 -24.57
C GLU A 353 6.80 -10.54 -25.93
N LEU A 354 5.91 -10.13 -26.83
CA LEU A 354 5.83 -10.64 -28.19
C LEU A 354 6.33 -9.58 -29.19
N SER A 355 7.40 -9.93 -29.91
CA SER A 355 7.98 -9.13 -30.98
C SER A 355 7.40 -9.53 -32.35
N ILE A 356 6.81 -8.57 -33.07
CA ILE A 356 6.26 -8.77 -34.41
C ILE A 356 7.07 -7.92 -35.38
N LYS A 357 7.92 -8.56 -36.18
CA LYS A 357 8.67 -7.92 -37.25
C LYS A 357 7.85 -7.90 -38.52
N LYS A 358 7.79 -6.75 -39.21
CA LYS A 358 7.16 -6.64 -40.52
C LYS A 358 8.19 -6.36 -41.60
N ASN A 359 8.22 -7.17 -42.65
CA ASN A 359 8.97 -6.91 -43.87
C ASN A 359 8.00 -6.56 -45.01
N VAL A 360 8.38 -5.59 -45.84
CA VAL A 360 7.69 -5.26 -47.09
C VAL A 360 8.71 -5.36 -48.22
N ILE A 361 8.40 -6.16 -49.23
CA ILE A 361 9.30 -6.51 -50.33
C ILE A 361 8.62 -6.18 -51.66
N GLU A 362 9.38 -5.56 -52.56
CA GLU A 362 9.00 -5.32 -53.95
C GLU A 362 10.24 -5.56 -54.80
N ASN A 363 10.10 -6.24 -55.94
CA ASN A 363 11.25 -6.59 -56.80
C ASN A 363 12.41 -7.27 -56.03
N ASN A 364 12.09 -8.14 -55.07
CA ASN A 364 13.05 -8.80 -54.16
C ASN A 364 13.92 -7.85 -53.31
N GLN A 365 13.53 -6.58 -53.16
CA GLN A 365 14.19 -5.61 -52.29
C GLN A 365 13.24 -5.11 -51.21
N THR A 366 13.80 -4.84 -50.03
CA THR A 366 13.06 -4.21 -48.93
C THR A 366 12.62 -2.81 -49.34
N THR A 367 11.32 -2.52 -49.25
CA THR A 367 10.72 -1.24 -49.64
C THR A 367 9.70 -0.76 -48.62
N THR A 368 9.18 0.45 -48.77
CA THR A 368 8.00 0.94 -48.02
C THR A 368 6.90 1.36 -48.99
N VAL A 369 5.66 1.16 -48.59
CA VAL A 369 4.46 1.51 -49.36
C VAL A 369 3.56 2.47 -48.55
N ASP A 370 2.61 3.13 -49.22
CA ASP A 370 1.68 4.07 -48.57
C ASP A 370 0.67 3.37 -47.65
N ASP A 371 0.42 2.08 -47.87
CA ASP A 371 -0.53 1.29 -47.08
C ASP A 371 -0.04 1.04 -45.65
N THR A 372 -1.00 0.94 -44.72
CA THR A 372 -0.75 0.59 -43.33
C THR A 372 -1.15 -0.86 -43.07
N PHE A 373 -0.25 -1.63 -42.47
CA PHE A 373 -0.48 -3.04 -42.15
C PHE A 373 -0.84 -3.23 -40.68
N TYR A 374 -1.71 -4.21 -40.42
CA TYR A 374 -2.11 -4.58 -39.08
C TYR A 374 -2.01 -6.10 -38.91
N ALA A 375 -1.74 -6.53 -37.68
CA ALA A 375 -1.88 -7.94 -37.29
C ALA A 375 -2.77 -8.06 -36.06
N THR A 376 -3.59 -9.10 -35.99
CA THR A 376 -4.31 -9.45 -34.78
C THR A 376 -3.61 -10.58 -34.06
N VAL A 377 -3.40 -10.39 -32.76
CA VAL A 377 -2.85 -11.40 -31.87
C VAL A 377 -4.00 -12.07 -31.13
N TYR A 378 -4.03 -13.39 -31.21
CA TYR A 378 -5.01 -14.23 -30.54
C TYR A 378 -4.32 -15.17 -29.55
N LYS A 379 -4.99 -15.49 -28.44
CA LYS A 379 -4.64 -16.61 -27.58
C LYS A 379 -5.41 -17.84 -28.03
N GLN A 380 -4.72 -18.95 -28.27
CA GLN A 380 -5.37 -20.22 -28.61
C GLN A 380 -6.15 -20.72 -27.38
N LYS A 381 -7.41 -21.11 -27.58
CA LYS A 381 -8.25 -21.77 -26.57
C LYS A 381 -8.49 -23.21 -26.99
N GLU A 382 -8.46 -24.12 -26.03
CA GLU A 382 -8.93 -25.48 -26.21
C GLU A 382 -10.29 -25.61 -25.55
N SER A 383 -11.26 -26.08 -26.32
CA SER A 383 -12.59 -26.41 -25.83
C SER A 383 -12.60 -27.83 -25.25
N SER A 384 -13.56 -28.10 -24.35
CA SER A 384 -13.72 -29.41 -23.71
C SER A 384 -13.99 -30.56 -24.69
N ASP A 385 -14.42 -30.26 -25.92
CA ASP A 385 -14.65 -31.20 -27.01
C ASP A 385 -13.40 -31.46 -27.87
N GLY A 386 -12.25 -30.88 -27.53
CA GLY A 386 -10.99 -30.99 -28.26
C GLY A 386 -10.88 -30.05 -29.47
N SER A 387 -11.88 -29.19 -29.71
CA SER A 387 -11.78 -28.15 -30.74
C SER A 387 -10.89 -26.99 -30.28
N THR A 388 -10.09 -26.45 -31.21
CA THR A 388 -9.24 -25.29 -30.94
C THR A 388 -9.95 -24.01 -31.40
N GLY A 389 -10.26 -23.12 -30.47
CA GLY A 389 -10.71 -21.76 -30.72
C GLY A 389 -9.57 -20.74 -30.59
N LYS A 390 -9.89 -19.47 -30.83
CA LYS A 390 -8.96 -18.35 -30.62
C LYS A 390 -9.69 -17.18 -29.97
N GLU A 391 -9.05 -16.57 -28.97
CA GLU A 391 -9.52 -15.35 -28.29
C GLU A 391 -8.69 -14.17 -28.72
N LYS A 392 -9.33 -13.13 -29.25
CA LYS A 392 -8.65 -11.91 -29.66
C LYS A 392 -8.09 -11.17 -28.44
N ILE A 393 -6.78 -10.93 -28.44
CA ILE A 393 -6.09 -10.13 -27.43
C ILE A 393 -6.05 -8.68 -27.87
N GLN A 394 -5.43 -8.41 -29.03
CA GLN A 394 -5.27 -7.04 -29.54
C GLN A 394 -5.02 -7.00 -31.05
N VAL A 395 -5.34 -5.86 -31.66
CA VAL A 395 -4.91 -5.51 -33.04
C VAL A 395 -3.70 -4.60 -32.92
N VAL A 396 -2.67 -4.89 -33.69
CA VAL A 396 -1.37 -4.20 -33.67
C VAL A 396 -1.17 -3.54 -35.02
N GLN A 397 -0.96 -2.22 -35.04
CA GLN A 397 -0.46 -1.55 -36.22
C GLN A 397 1.02 -1.90 -36.38
N LEU A 398 1.39 -2.45 -37.52
CA LEU A 398 2.74 -2.88 -37.82
C LEU A 398 3.57 -1.71 -38.33
N LYS A 399 4.87 -1.76 -38.06
CA LYS A 399 5.85 -0.81 -38.58
C LYS A 399 6.63 -1.47 -39.71
N GLN A 400 6.47 -0.96 -40.93
CA GLN A 400 7.13 -1.53 -42.12
C GLN A 400 8.65 -1.57 -41.94
N ASN A 401 9.24 -2.73 -42.21
CA ASN A 401 10.67 -3.04 -42.09
C ASN A 401 11.26 -2.85 -40.68
N ASP A 402 10.41 -2.95 -39.66
CA ASP A 402 10.80 -2.80 -38.27
C ASP A 402 10.00 -3.78 -37.38
N THR A 403 10.26 -3.74 -36.08
CA THR A 403 9.65 -4.60 -35.07
C THR A 403 8.78 -3.81 -34.11
N VAL A 404 7.56 -4.30 -33.88
CA VAL A 404 6.68 -3.82 -32.83
C VAL A 404 6.71 -4.82 -31.67
N ARG A 405 6.85 -4.34 -30.44
CA ARG A 405 6.83 -5.15 -29.22
C ARG A 405 5.53 -4.92 -28.47
N ILE A 406 4.90 -5.99 -28.01
CA ILE A 406 3.64 -5.93 -27.28
C ILE A 406 3.67 -6.85 -26.06
N THR A 407 2.82 -6.56 -25.08
CA THR A 407 2.64 -7.42 -23.91
C THR A 407 1.48 -8.38 -24.13
N VAL A 408 1.66 -9.66 -23.78
CA VAL A 408 0.64 -10.71 -23.90
C VAL A 408 0.49 -11.51 -22.60
N PRO A 409 -0.73 -11.98 -22.25
CA PRO A 409 -0.96 -12.74 -21.02
C PRO A 409 -0.64 -14.23 -21.20
N ILE A 410 0.35 -14.73 -20.47
CA ILE A 410 0.75 -16.15 -20.43
C ILE A 410 0.04 -16.81 -19.25
N ASP A 411 -0.57 -17.99 -19.45
CA ASP A 411 -1.09 -18.83 -18.37
C ASP A 411 0.08 -19.37 -17.51
N ALA A 412 0.23 -18.88 -16.28
CA ALA A 412 1.37 -19.22 -15.43
C ALA A 412 1.38 -20.69 -14.98
N ASN A 413 0.21 -21.33 -14.91
CA ASN A 413 0.07 -22.75 -14.53
C ASN A 413 0.27 -23.73 -15.70
N LYS A 414 0.37 -23.25 -16.94
CA LYS A 414 0.49 -24.12 -18.12
C LYS A 414 1.95 -24.23 -18.54
N SER A 415 2.31 -25.40 -19.07
CA SER A 415 3.63 -25.61 -19.68
C SER A 415 3.90 -24.65 -20.84
N LYS A 416 2.84 -24.24 -21.54
CA LYS A 416 2.88 -23.24 -22.61
C LYS A 416 1.55 -22.56 -22.83
N THR A 417 1.63 -21.33 -23.33
CA THR A 417 0.54 -20.55 -23.92
C THR A 417 0.86 -20.31 -25.38
N THR A 418 -0.07 -20.65 -26.27
CA THR A 418 0.11 -20.47 -27.72
C THR A 418 -0.63 -19.22 -28.17
N PHE A 419 0.10 -18.29 -28.77
CA PHE A 419 -0.44 -17.13 -29.48
C PHE A 419 -0.46 -17.39 -30.97
N ILE A 420 -1.50 -16.90 -31.65
CA ILE A 420 -1.64 -16.95 -33.10
C ILE A 420 -1.60 -15.50 -33.61
N VAL A 421 -0.75 -15.24 -34.60
CA VAL A 421 -0.60 -13.91 -35.21
C VAL A 421 -0.96 -14.01 -36.69
N GLU A 422 -1.93 -13.21 -37.10
CA GLU A 422 -2.49 -13.16 -38.46
C GLU A 422 -2.53 -11.69 -38.90
N GLU A 423 -2.22 -11.39 -40.16
CA GLU A 423 -2.48 -10.09 -40.76
C GLU A 423 -3.99 -9.88 -40.94
N THR A 424 -4.43 -8.69 -40.57
CA THR A 424 -5.84 -8.32 -40.52
C THR A 424 -6.03 -6.89 -40.98
N ASP A 425 -7.27 -6.47 -41.17
CA ASP A 425 -7.58 -5.04 -41.27
C ASP A 425 -7.39 -4.33 -39.92
N ALA A 426 -7.56 -3.00 -39.92
CA ALA A 426 -7.46 -2.16 -38.71
C ALA A 426 -8.47 -2.54 -37.59
N ASN A 427 -9.55 -3.25 -37.94
CA ASN A 427 -10.56 -3.71 -36.99
C ASN A 427 -10.27 -5.13 -36.47
N GLY A 428 -9.28 -5.81 -37.05
CA GLY A 428 -8.92 -7.19 -36.76
C GLY A 428 -9.76 -8.23 -37.49
N ASN A 429 -10.37 -7.88 -38.62
CA ASN A 429 -11.04 -8.84 -39.50
C ASN A 429 -10.04 -9.48 -40.47
N ALA A 430 -10.33 -10.71 -40.89
CA ALA A 430 -9.53 -11.41 -41.89
C ALA A 430 -9.48 -10.61 -43.21
N LEU A 431 -8.30 -10.59 -43.83
CA LEU A 431 -8.09 -9.96 -45.13
C LEU A 431 -8.75 -10.77 -46.25
N ASN A 432 -9.27 -10.07 -47.26
CA ASN A 432 -9.71 -10.72 -48.50
C ASN A 432 -8.51 -10.87 -49.45
N LEU A 433 -7.86 -12.03 -49.42
CA LEU A 433 -6.62 -12.30 -50.15
C LEU A 433 -6.76 -12.22 -51.68
N ASP A 434 -7.96 -12.46 -52.22
CA ASP A 434 -8.23 -12.40 -53.66
C ASP A 434 -8.05 -10.97 -54.19
N ASN A 435 -8.39 -9.98 -53.36
CA ASN A 435 -8.32 -8.55 -53.71
C ASN A 435 -7.21 -7.81 -52.97
N PHE A 436 -6.34 -8.53 -52.25
CA PHE A 436 -5.25 -7.92 -51.50
C PHE A 436 -4.03 -7.73 -52.42
N ALA A 437 -3.45 -6.53 -52.44
CA ALA A 437 -2.35 -6.16 -53.33
C ALA A 437 -1.01 -6.87 -53.01
N TYR A 438 -0.96 -7.65 -51.93
CA TYR A 438 0.25 -8.29 -51.44
C TYR A 438 0.07 -9.79 -51.30
N GLU A 439 1.14 -10.54 -51.51
CA GLU A 439 1.27 -11.91 -51.01
C GLU A 439 1.78 -11.87 -49.56
N ILE A 440 1.02 -12.48 -48.65
CA ILE A 440 1.34 -12.49 -47.22
C ILE A 440 2.01 -13.81 -46.81
N SER A 441 2.98 -13.75 -45.91
CA SER A 441 3.66 -14.93 -45.36
C SER A 441 4.20 -14.68 -43.96
N GLY A 442 4.47 -15.78 -43.23
CA GLY A 442 5.06 -15.73 -41.89
C GLY A 442 4.04 -15.68 -40.73
N GLU A 443 2.74 -15.66 -41.03
CA GLU A 443 1.69 -15.87 -40.04
C GLU A 443 1.85 -17.23 -39.35
N GLY A 444 1.43 -17.33 -38.09
CA GLY A 444 1.55 -18.60 -37.38
C GLY A 444 1.46 -18.50 -35.87
N LYS A 445 1.99 -19.54 -35.23
CA LYS A 445 1.94 -19.75 -33.79
C LYS A 445 3.24 -19.33 -33.11
N VAL A 446 3.12 -18.68 -31.97
CA VAL A 446 4.23 -18.39 -31.05
C VAL A 446 3.89 -18.99 -29.70
N GLU A 447 4.77 -19.85 -29.18
CA GLU A 447 4.57 -20.49 -27.87
C GLU A 447 5.46 -19.82 -26.83
N MET A 448 4.86 -19.45 -25.70
CA MET A 448 5.54 -18.79 -24.58
C MET A 448 5.13 -19.48 -23.28
N SER A 449 5.93 -19.35 -22.23
CA SER A 449 5.68 -19.97 -20.93
C SER A 449 6.21 -19.10 -19.81
N LEU A 450 5.99 -19.52 -18.55
CA LEU A 450 6.56 -18.84 -17.39
C LEU A 450 8.09 -18.73 -17.48
N GLN A 451 8.76 -19.76 -18.02
CA GLN A 451 10.22 -19.82 -18.12
C GLN A 451 10.76 -19.21 -19.41
N ASN A 452 9.88 -18.93 -20.37
CA ASN A 452 10.22 -18.28 -21.62
C ASN A 452 9.14 -17.26 -21.97
N THR A 453 9.30 -16.07 -21.39
CA THR A 453 8.36 -14.95 -21.53
C THR A 453 8.62 -14.10 -22.77
N GLU A 454 9.55 -14.48 -23.64
CA GLU A 454 9.85 -13.75 -24.88
C GLU A 454 9.47 -14.58 -26.11
N GLY A 455 8.78 -13.95 -27.05
CA GLY A 455 8.32 -14.56 -28.29
C GLY A 455 8.60 -13.64 -29.47
N SER A 456 8.80 -14.21 -30.66
CA SER A 456 8.95 -13.42 -31.88
C SER A 456 8.33 -14.08 -33.10
N ILE A 457 7.86 -13.25 -34.03
CA ILE A 457 7.37 -13.68 -35.34
C ILE A 457 7.73 -12.63 -36.40
N THR A 458 7.94 -13.07 -37.64
CA THR A 458 8.22 -12.18 -38.77
C THR A 458 7.16 -12.37 -39.85
N LEU A 459 6.45 -11.29 -40.16
CA LEU A 459 5.44 -11.22 -41.22
C LEU A 459 6.04 -10.54 -42.44
N THR A 460 5.80 -11.06 -43.64
CA THR A 460 6.36 -10.52 -44.89
C THR A 460 5.26 -10.32 -45.93
N ASN A 461 5.14 -9.10 -46.46
CA ASN A 461 4.28 -8.77 -47.60
C ASN A 461 5.14 -8.53 -48.83
N ILE A 462 4.84 -9.24 -49.91
CA ILE A 462 5.46 -9.05 -51.22
C ILE A 462 4.44 -8.36 -52.12
N VAL A 463 4.81 -7.23 -52.73
CA VAL A 463 3.96 -6.55 -53.73
C VAL A 463 3.76 -7.52 -54.91
N LYS A 464 2.50 -7.76 -55.28
CA LYS A 464 2.19 -8.59 -56.46
C LYS A 464 2.60 -7.83 -57.72
N ASP A 465 3.39 -8.45 -58.58
CA ASP A 465 3.69 -7.90 -59.90
C ASP A 465 2.42 -7.96 -60.76
N ASP A 466 1.94 -6.81 -61.23
CA ASP A 466 0.90 -6.73 -62.26
C ASP A 466 1.50 -7.24 -63.60
N ALA A 467 1.52 -8.55 -63.80
CA ALA A 467 1.94 -9.14 -65.06
C ALA A 467 0.78 -9.21 -66.06
N ALA A 468 0.83 -8.28 -67.03
CA ALA A 468 0.29 -8.31 -68.39
C ALA A 468 -1.13 -7.74 -68.66
N GLU A 469 -1.21 -6.42 -68.89
CA GLU A 469 -1.91 -5.95 -70.11
C GLU A 469 -0.87 -5.78 -71.22
N SER A 470 -0.95 -6.66 -72.21
CA SER A 470 -0.20 -6.57 -73.46
C SER A 470 -0.64 -5.31 -74.20
N SER A 471 0.18 -4.27 -74.17
CA SER A 471 0.14 -3.22 -75.19
C SER A 471 1.24 -3.52 -76.21
N THR A 472 0.82 -4.09 -77.34
CA THR A 472 1.60 -4.11 -78.58
C THR A 472 2.14 -2.73 -78.89
N GLU A 473 3.46 -2.67 -79.05
CA GLU A 473 4.20 -1.56 -79.65
C GLU A 473 3.72 -1.33 -81.09
N GLU A 474 3.47 -0.07 -81.44
CA GLU A 474 3.68 0.43 -82.81
C GLU A 474 4.61 1.65 -82.72
N GLU A 475 5.74 1.53 -83.42
CA GLU A 475 6.78 2.54 -83.63
C GLU A 475 6.34 3.63 -84.65
N GLU A 476 7.27 4.56 -84.91
CA GLU A 476 7.28 5.68 -85.88
C GLU A 476 6.75 7.03 -85.35
N ASP A 477 7.44 8.16 -85.46
CA ASP A 477 8.76 8.50 -86.00
C ASP A 477 9.06 9.95 -85.51
N GLU A 478 10.33 10.28 -85.25
CA GLU A 478 10.77 11.67 -85.08
C GLU A 478 10.97 12.32 -86.48
N PRO A 479 10.89 13.66 -86.67
CA PRO A 479 12.10 14.44 -86.38
C PRO A 479 11.93 15.94 -86.02
N THR A 480 12.94 16.44 -85.31
CA THR A 480 13.64 17.74 -85.48
C THR A 480 13.09 19.07 -84.90
N THR A 481 13.89 19.58 -83.93
CA THR A 481 14.65 20.88 -83.92
C THR A 481 14.35 21.98 -82.88
N ARG A 482 15.45 22.32 -82.18
CA ARG A 482 15.99 23.64 -81.75
C ARG A 482 15.49 24.35 -80.48
N LYS A 483 16.36 24.23 -79.46
CA LYS A 483 17.04 25.28 -78.66
C LYS A 483 16.26 26.47 -78.04
N LYS A 484 16.40 26.49 -76.69
CA LYS A 484 16.81 27.59 -75.77
C LYS A 484 15.74 28.48 -75.08
N LYS A 485 15.77 28.30 -73.74
CA LYS A 485 15.87 29.29 -72.63
C LYS A 485 14.60 30.01 -72.08
N LYS A 486 14.31 29.64 -70.83
CA LYS A 486 14.13 30.43 -69.59
C LYS A 486 12.86 31.30 -69.37
N GLU A 487 12.37 31.12 -68.14
CA GLU A 487 11.65 32.02 -67.22
C GLU A 487 10.11 31.94 -67.11
N THR A 488 9.70 31.30 -66.00
CA THR A 488 8.91 31.85 -64.88
C THR A 488 7.39 32.07 -65.04
N GLU A 489 6.67 31.31 -64.20
CA GLU A 489 5.44 31.61 -63.45
C GLU A 489 4.03 31.57 -64.08
N THR A 490 3.28 30.60 -63.51
CA THR A 490 1.90 30.62 -62.96
C THR A 490 0.63 30.67 -63.83
N VAL A 491 -0.13 29.57 -63.68
CA VAL A 491 -1.59 29.44 -63.45
C VAL A 491 -2.53 29.59 -64.65
N SER A 492 -3.09 28.48 -65.13
CA SER A 492 -4.45 28.00 -64.79
C SER A 492 -4.87 26.89 -65.77
N GLY A 493 -5.40 25.78 -65.25
CA GLY A 493 -5.97 24.71 -66.06
C GLY A 493 -6.85 23.82 -65.20
N ARG A 494 -8.16 23.86 -65.46
CA ARG A 494 -9.16 22.97 -64.88
C ARG A 494 -9.77 22.12 -66.00
N GLU A 495 -10.23 20.94 -65.60
CA GLU A 495 -10.98 19.89 -66.33
C GLU A 495 -10.15 18.81 -67.03
N SER A 496 -10.52 17.52 -67.04
CA SER A 496 -11.06 16.55 -66.07
C SER A 496 -11.44 15.28 -66.86
N LYS A 497 -11.05 14.09 -66.39
CA LYS A 497 -11.78 12.79 -66.44
C LYS A 497 -10.88 11.70 -65.82
N LYS A 498 -11.14 11.19 -64.60
CA LYS A 498 -12.01 10.05 -64.17
C LYS A 498 -11.50 8.70 -64.71
N SER A 499 -11.29 7.61 -63.95
CA SER A 499 -11.97 7.09 -62.73
C SER A 499 -11.13 6.01 -62.01
N LYS A 500 -10.90 6.12 -60.68
CA LYS A 500 -11.50 5.34 -59.55
C LYS A 500 -11.12 3.84 -59.44
N SER A 501 -10.25 3.53 -58.48
CA SER A 501 -10.36 2.38 -57.57
C SER A 501 -10.66 2.90 -56.15
N THR A 502 -11.43 2.13 -55.37
CA THR A 502 -12.15 2.54 -54.17
C THR A 502 -11.26 2.81 -52.96
N LYS A 503 -11.31 4.07 -52.54
CA LYS A 503 -10.80 4.62 -51.27
C LYS A 503 -11.60 4.10 -50.08
N THR A 504 -10.92 3.51 -49.10
CA THR A 504 -11.26 3.63 -47.67
C THR A 504 -10.10 4.43 -47.07
N GLY A 505 -10.23 5.73 -46.81
CA GLY A 505 -11.16 6.26 -45.83
C GLY A 505 -10.46 6.43 -44.48
N ASP A 506 -9.33 7.13 -44.43
CA ASP A 506 -9.11 8.27 -43.53
C ASP A 506 -7.79 8.98 -43.86
N ASN A 507 -7.90 10.29 -44.13
CA ASN A 507 -6.80 11.22 -44.22
C ASN A 507 -6.94 12.11 -42.98
N ASN A 508 -6.02 12.05 -42.03
CA ASN A 508 -5.91 13.08 -41.00
C ASN A 508 -4.45 13.55 -40.95
N PRO A 509 -4.16 14.85 -41.17
CA PRO A 509 -2.80 15.36 -41.17
C PRO A 509 -2.41 15.66 -39.72
N ILE A 510 -1.39 14.99 -39.17
CA ILE A 510 -0.96 15.25 -37.80
C ILE A 510 0.57 15.35 -37.73
N VAL A 511 1.03 16.59 -37.74
CA VAL A 511 2.12 17.04 -36.86
C VAL A 511 1.74 16.63 -35.44
N MET A 512 2.58 15.87 -34.72
CA MET A 512 3.05 16.19 -33.36
C MET A 512 3.67 14.98 -32.62
N TRP A 513 4.97 15.16 -32.32
CA TRP A 513 5.83 14.65 -31.25
C TRP A 513 5.86 13.18 -30.78
N ILE A 514 7.12 12.72 -30.75
CA ILE A 514 7.76 11.78 -29.82
C ILE A 514 7.12 11.79 -28.43
N ALA A 515 6.63 10.63 -27.98
CA ALA A 515 6.49 10.29 -26.57
C ALA A 515 6.78 8.78 -26.40
N ILE A 516 8.06 8.47 -26.22
CA ILE A 516 8.51 7.19 -25.65
C ILE A 516 8.35 7.33 -24.13
N GLY A 517 7.64 6.38 -23.51
CA GLY A 517 7.70 6.15 -22.06
C GLY A 517 6.42 6.45 -21.27
N ALA A 518 5.37 5.64 -21.46
CA ALA A 518 4.36 5.29 -20.44
C ALA A 518 3.21 4.46 -21.07
N VAL A 519 3.46 3.21 -21.48
CA VAL A 519 2.39 2.33 -22.03
C VAL A 519 2.01 1.19 -21.06
N ALA A 520 2.70 1.03 -19.94
CA ALA A 520 2.36 0.00 -18.94
C ALA A 520 0.95 0.16 -18.31
N ALA A 521 0.35 1.37 -18.36
CA ALA A 521 -0.96 1.64 -17.75
C ALA A 521 -2.15 1.66 -18.75
N LEU A 522 -1.92 1.69 -20.07
CA LEU A 522 -3.01 1.89 -21.04
C LEU A 522 -3.68 0.59 -21.52
N VAL A 523 -3.01 -0.56 -21.41
CA VAL A 523 -3.60 -1.86 -21.81
C VAL A 523 -4.76 -2.26 -20.87
N ILE A 524 -4.68 -1.88 -19.58
CA ILE A 524 -5.75 -2.11 -18.60
C ILE A 524 -6.99 -1.25 -18.94
N ILE A 525 -6.82 -0.03 -19.47
CA ILE A 525 -7.96 0.85 -19.81
C ILE A 525 -8.71 0.38 -21.06
N PHE A 526 -8.04 -0.22 -22.05
CA PHE A 526 -8.71 -0.69 -23.26
C PHE A 526 -9.65 -1.88 -23.02
N LEU A 527 -9.31 -2.76 -22.07
CA LEU A 527 -10.20 -3.84 -21.63
C LEU A 527 -11.43 -3.31 -20.85
N ILE A 528 -11.26 -2.23 -20.07
CA ILE A 528 -12.35 -1.58 -19.32
C ILE A 528 -13.38 -0.90 -20.24
N VAL A 529 -12.96 -0.28 -21.36
CA VAL A 529 -13.88 0.45 -22.26
C VAL A 529 -14.79 -0.48 -23.07
N LYS A 530 -14.35 -1.71 -23.37
CA LYS A 530 -15.17 -2.65 -24.15
C LYS A 530 -16.34 -3.25 -23.34
N ARG A 531 -16.25 -3.29 -22.01
CA ARG A 531 -17.30 -3.85 -21.13
C ARG A 531 -18.46 -2.89 -20.85
N ARG A 532 -18.23 -1.58 -20.89
CA ARG A 532 -19.31 -0.56 -20.72
C ARG A 532 -20.26 -0.41 -21.92
N LYS A 533 -19.98 -1.06 -23.05
CA LYS A 533 -20.88 -1.05 -24.22
C LYS A 533 -21.75 -2.32 -24.34
N SER A 534 -21.64 -3.26 -23.40
CA SER A 534 -22.44 -4.49 -23.36
C SER A 534 -23.31 -4.61 -22.11
N GLU A 535 -23.62 -3.50 -21.44
CA GLU A 535 -24.71 -3.39 -20.45
C GLU A 535 -25.81 -2.48 -20.96
#